data_AF-A0A0D1LHI1-F1
#
_entry.id   AF-A0A0D1LHI1-F1
#
_cell.length_a   1.000
_cell.length_b   1.000
_cell.length_c   1.000
_cell.angle_alpha   90.00
_cell.angle_beta   90.00
_cell.angle_gamma   90.00
#
_symmetry.space_group_name_H-M   'P 1'
#
loop_
_entity.id
_entity.type
_entity.pdbx_description
1 polymer ?
#
loop_
_entity_poly.entity_id
_entity_poly.type
_entity_poly.pdbx_seq_one_letter_code
_entity_poly.pdbx_strand_id
1 'polypeptide(L)'
;MTTNTVFPADFLWGGAIAANQTEGAWHEGGRGTSNIDMLPIGDKRMPVKLGQVAQPELDETLYYPSHTGIDFYHRYKDDISLLAEMGLKVFRTSISWSRLYPNGDEEMLLC
;
A
#
# COMPACT_ATOMS: atom_id res chain seq x y z
N MET A 1 33.78 24.60 -19.34
CA MET A 1 32.42 24.64 -19.92
C MET A 1 31.48 24.05 -18.89
N THR A 2 30.56 24.83 -18.32
CA THR A 2 29.55 24.34 -17.40
C THR A 2 28.32 23.97 -18.21
N THR A 3 28.03 22.67 -18.33
CA THR A 3 26.78 22.19 -18.94
C THR A 3 25.64 22.45 -17.98
N ASN A 4 24.78 23.42 -18.29
CA ASN A 4 23.59 23.72 -17.50
C ASN A 4 22.50 22.67 -17.82
N THR A 5 22.59 21.51 -17.18
CA THR A 5 21.61 20.43 -17.35
C THR A 5 20.46 20.63 -16.37
N VAL A 6 19.43 21.35 -16.82
CA VAL A 6 18.16 21.49 -16.09
C VAL A 6 17.13 20.51 -16.64
N PHE A 7 16.24 20.03 -15.78
CA PHE A 7 15.11 19.19 -16.19
C PHE A 7 14.11 19.98 -17.05
N PRO A 8 13.35 19.32 -17.94
CA PRO A 8 12.23 19.94 -18.65
C PRO A 8 11.24 20.60 -17.68
N ALA A 9 10.60 21.70 -18.09
CA ALA A 9 9.70 22.47 -17.23
C ALA A 9 8.48 21.66 -16.75
N ASP A 10 8.03 20.71 -17.58
CA ASP A 10 6.92 19.79 -17.36
C ASP A 10 7.35 18.48 -16.67
N PHE A 11 8.60 18.36 -16.24
CA PHE A 11 9.07 17.18 -15.51
C PHE A 11 8.24 16.97 -14.23
N LEU A 12 7.74 15.74 -14.05
CA LEU A 12 6.88 15.34 -12.95
C LEU A 12 7.70 14.76 -11.79
N TRP A 13 8.13 15.64 -10.89
CA TRP A 13 8.63 15.23 -9.58
C TRP A 13 7.47 14.71 -8.74
N GLY A 14 7.67 13.57 -8.07
CA GLY A 14 6.60 12.92 -7.34
C GLY A 14 7.08 11.93 -6.30
N GLY A 15 6.11 11.43 -5.53
CA GLY A 15 6.28 10.37 -4.54
C GLY A 15 5.54 9.10 -4.95
N ALA A 16 6.02 7.95 -4.48
CA ALA A 16 5.39 6.66 -4.76
C ALA A 16 5.24 5.83 -3.48
N ILE A 17 4.06 5.28 -3.28
CA ILE A 17 3.76 4.29 -2.23
C ILE A 17 2.99 3.11 -2.84
N ALA A 18 2.77 2.06 -2.05
CA ALA A 18 1.80 1.01 -2.35
C ALA A 18 0.77 0.92 -1.22
N ALA A 19 -0.48 0.64 -1.59
CA ALA A 19 -1.63 0.59 -0.69
C ALA A 19 -1.38 -0.32 0.52
N ASN A 20 -0.93 -1.55 0.26
CA ASN A 20 -0.67 -2.54 1.30
C ASN A 20 0.46 -2.17 2.28
N GLN A 21 1.34 -1.24 1.92
CA GLN A 21 2.42 -0.78 2.80
C GLN A 21 1.98 0.37 3.70
N THR A 22 0.91 1.07 3.34
CA THR A 22 0.63 2.42 3.89
C THR A 22 -0.80 2.61 4.37
N GLU A 23 -1.81 2.10 3.65
CA GLU A 23 -3.23 2.32 3.95
C GLU A 23 -3.60 1.85 5.35
N GLY A 24 -3.20 0.63 5.73
CA GLY A 24 -3.75 0.00 6.93
C GLY A 24 -5.22 -0.34 6.75
N ALA A 25 -5.99 -0.20 7.83
CA ALA A 25 -7.45 -0.35 7.84
C ALA A 25 -7.89 -1.63 7.11
N TRP A 26 -7.21 -2.74 7.41
CA TRP A 26 -7.15 -3.92 6.54
C TRP A 26 -8.49 -4.66 6.38
N HIS A 27 -9.44 -4.46 7.29
CA HIS A 27 -10.81 -4.99 7.23
C HIS A 27 -11.90 -3.90 7.24
N GLU A 28 -11.51 -2.63 7.16
CA GLU A 28 -12.49 -1.55 7.11
C GLU A 28 -13.07 -1.38 5.70
N GLY A 29 -14.31 -0.88 5.64
CA GLY A 29 -15.00 -0.63 4.37
C GLY A 29 -15.28 -1.90 3.55
N GLY A 30 -15.33 -3.08 4.20
CA GLY A 30 -15.56 -4.35 3.52
C GLY A 30 -14.33 -4.92 2.81
N ARG A 31 -13.13 -4.39 3.07
CA ARG A 31 -11.89 -4.91 2.49
C ARG A 31 -11.68 -6.38 2.87
N GLY A 32 -11.46 -7.23 1.87
CA GLY A 32 -11.06 -8.62 2.07
C GLY A 32 -9.58 -8.79 2.42
N THR A 33 -9.24 -9.96 2.95
CA THR A 33 -7.86 -10.34 3.28
C THR A 33 -7.03 -10.51 2.02
N SER A 34 -5.85 -9.90 1.98
CA SER A 34 -4.89 -10.08 0.88
C SER A 34 -3.67 -10.87 1.34
N ASN A 35 -2.86 -11.34 0.38
CA ASN A 35 -1.63 -12.09 0.67
C ASN A 35 -0.66 -11.34 1.60
N ILE A 36 -0.60 -10.00 1.53
CA ILE A 36 0.30 -9.20 2.38
C ILE A 36 -0.10 -9.25 3.85
N ASP A 37 -1.39 -9.45 4.12
CA ASP A 37 -1.96 -9.45 5.48
C ASP A 37 -1.61 -10.72 6.23
N MET A 38 -1.06 -11.72 5.53
CA MET A 38 -0.51 -12.94 6.09
C MET A 38 0.97 -12.84 6.43
N LEU A 39 1.65 -11.71 6.15
CA LEU A 39 3.09 -11.55 6.43
C LEU A 39 3.33 -10.93 7.82
N PRO A 40 3.69 -11.73 8.84
CA PRO A 40 4.00 -11.19 10.15
C PRO A 40 5.37 -10.49 10.18
N ILE A 41 5.71 -9.93 11.33
CA ILE A 41 7.09 -9.62 11.70
C ILE A 41 7.84 -10.86 12.23
N GLY A 42 9.14 -10.70 12.49
CA GLY A 42 9.96 -11.72 13.14
C GLY A 42 10.26 -12.93 12.26
N ASP A 43 10.61 -14.04 12.91
CA ASP A 43 11.19 -15.22 12.25
C ASP A 43 10.23 -15.90 11.26
N LYS A 44 8.90 -15.79 11.49
CA LYS A 44 7.89 -16.33 10.58
C LYS A 44 7.76 -15.54 9.28
N ARG A 45 8.29 -14.31 9.19
CA ARG A 45 8.13 -13.42 8.02
C ARG A 45 8.71 -14.01 6.75
N MET A 46 9.97 -14.45 6.79
CA MET A 46 10.68 -14.89 5.59
C MET A 46 10.13 -16.21 5.01
N PRO A 47 9.81 -17.23 5.83
CA PRO A 47 9.13 -18.43 5.34
C PRO A 47 7.81 -18.13 4.63
N VAL A 48 6.96 -17.26 5.19
CA VAL A 48 5.69 -16.87 4.55
C VAL A 48 5.95 -16.08 3.27
N LYS A 49 6.82 -15.07 3.32
CA LYS A 49 7.14 -14.21 2.17
C LYS A 49 7.70 -15.00 0.98
N LEU A 50 8.49 -16.04 1.24
CA LEU A 50 9.11 -16.87 0.21
C LEU A 50 8.20 -18.03 -0.25
N GLY A 51 6.96 -18.13 0.26
CA GLY A 51 6.03 -19.20 -0.10
C GLY A 51 6.41 -20.57 0.45
N GLN A 52 7.23 -20.63 1.50
CA GLN A 52 7.63 -21.88 2.17
C GLN A 52 6.55 -22.39 3.12
N VAL A 53 5.52 -21.58 3.38
CA VAL A 53 4.32 -21.92 4.14
C VAL A 53 3.16 -21.94 3.15
N ALA A 54 2.60 -23.13 2.89
CA ALA A 54 1.59 -23.31 1.84
C ALA A 54 0.26 -22.59 2.14
N GLN A 55 -0.15 -22.58 3.41
CA GLN A 55 -1.38 -21.95 3.89
C GLN A 55 -1.06 -21.22 5.20
N PRO A 56 -0.50 -20.01 5.13
CA PRO A 56 -0.25 -19.22 6.34
C PRO A 56 -1.58 -18.83 6.97
N GLU A 57 -1.70 -19.04 8.27
CA GLU A 57 -2.84 -18.62 9.08
C GLU A 57 -2.49 -17.38 9.90
N LEU A 58 -3.51 -16.61 10.27
CA LEU A 58 -3.34 -15.50 11.20
C LEU A 58 -3.10 -16.04 12.60
N ASP A 59 -2.10 -15.48 13.27
CA ASP A 59 -1.71 -15.81 14.63
C ASP A 59 -1.85 -14.53 15.46
N GLU A 60 -2.86 -14.49 16.34
CA GLU A 60 -3.18 -13.31 17.16
C GLU A 60 -2.04 -12.86 18.09
N THR A 61 -1.03 -13.72 18.29
CA THR A 61 0.16 -13.38 19.08
C THR A 61 1.21 -12.60 18.27
N LEU A 62 1.05 -12.50 16.96
CA LEU A 62 1.99 -11.85 16.05
C LEU A 62 1.46 -10.51 15.55
N TYR A 63 2.41 -9.63 15.25
CA TYR A 63 2.13 -8.36 14.63
C TYR A 63 2.29 -8.43 13.10
N TYR A 64 1.30 -7.90 12.38
CA TYR A 64 1.24 -7.86 10.93
C TYR A 64 1.29 -6.39 10.47
N PRO A 65 2.41 -5.90 9.93
CA PRO A 65 2.58 -4.47 9.64
C PRO A 65 1.57 -3.88 8.67
N SER A 66 1.04 -4.67 7.71
CA SER A 66 0.05 -4.17 6.76
C SER A 66 -1.32 -3.91 7.37
N HIS A 67 -1.62 -4.49 8.55
CA HIS A 67 -2.91 -4.32 9.20
C HIS A 67 -3.17 -2.86 9.59
N THR A 68 -2.11 -2.16 10.02
CA THR A 68 -2.14 -0.73 10.39
C THR A 68 -1.46 0.17 9.37
N GLY A 69 -0.37 -0.29 8.73
CA GLY A 69 0.42 0.58 7.84
C GLY A 69 0.91 1.84 8.56
N ILE A 70 0.78 2.98 7.91
CA ILE A 70 0.94 4.32 8.52
C ILE A 70 -0.41 5.00 8.77
N ASP A 71 -1.50 4.23 8.66
CA ASP A 71 -2.87 4.72 8.71
C ASP A 71 -3.23 5.73 7.60
N PHE A 72 -2.65 5.55 6.40
CA PHE A 72 -2.92 6.45 5.26
C PHE A 72 -4.41 6.42 4.87
N TYR A 73 -5.13 5.32 5.10
CA TYR A 73 -6.57 5.23 4.79
C TYR A 73 -7.40 6.34 5.48
N HIS A 74 -7.06 6.69 6.72
CA HIS A 74 -7.72 7.78 7.46
C HIS A 74 -7.01 9.13 7.29
N ARG A 75 -5.67 9.11 7.16
CA ARG A 75 -4.83 10.31 7.23
C ARG A 75 -4.39 10.86 5.88
N TYR A 76 -4.83 10.26 4.76
CA TYR A 76 -4.37 10.63 3.42
C TYR A 76 -4.48 12.13 3.11
N LYS A 77 -5.47 12.84 3.67
CA LYS A 77 -5.64 14.29 3.45
C LYS A 77 -4.47 15.09 4.03
N ASP A 78 -4.02 14.74 5.22
CA ASP A 78 -2.88 15.39 5.88
C ASP A 78 -1.59 15.02 5.15
N ASP A 79 -1.42 13.74 4.83
CA ASP A 79 -0.22 13.24 4.14
C ASP A 79 -0.09 13.84 2.72
N ILE A 80 -1.17 13.93 1.95
CA ILE A 80 -1.18 14.60 0.64
C ILE A 80 -0.90 16.09 0.77
N SER A 81 -1.36 16.74 1.84
CA SER A 81 -1.07 18.16 2.08
C SER A 81 0.43 18.39 2.28
N LEU A 82 1.11 17.49 3.01
CA LEU A 82 2.57 17.54 3.17
C LEU A 82 3.30 17.29 1.83
N LEU A 83 2.83 16.33 1.02
CA LEU A 83 3.40 16.08 -0.31
C LEU A 83 3.25 17.29 -1.24
N ALA A 84 2.12 18.00 -1.14
CA ALA A 84 1.88 19.23 -1.89
C ALA A 84 2.77 20.38 -1.39
N GLU A 85 3.00 20.51 -0.08
CA GLU A 85 3.91 21.50 0.51
C GLU A 85 5.35 21.31 0.02
N MET A 86 5.79 20.06 -0.18
CA MET A 86 7.08 19.73 -0.79
C MET A 86 7.20 20.10 -2.28
N GLY A 87 6.11 20.49 -2.93
CA GLY A 87 6.08 20.83 -4.36
C GLY A 87 6.02 19.63 -5.31
N LEU A 88 5.56 18.47 -4.83
CA LEU A 88 5.38 17.30 -5.69
C LEU A 88 4.21 17.51 -6.67
N LYS A 89 4.44 17.17 -7.93
CA LYS A 89 3.48 17.33 -9.04
C LYS A 89 2.68 16.06 -9.33
N VAL A 90 3.20 14.91 -8.93
CA VAL A 90 2.54 13.61 -9.13
C VAL A 90 2.67 12.74 -7.88
N PHE A 91 1.60 12.00 -7.60
CA PHE A 91 1.58 11.01 -6.53
C PHE A 91 1.16 9.67 -7.13
N ARG A 92 2.02 8.66 -6.98
CA ARG A 92 1.78 7.31 -7.47
C ARG A 92 1.41 6.40 -6.30
N THR A 93 0.28 5.72 -6.41
CA THR A 93 -0.09 4.62 -5.51
C THR A 93 -0.72 3.46 -6.30
N SER A 94 -0.97 2.35 -5.61
CA SER A 94 -1.78 1.23 -6.12
C SER A 94 -3.20 1.32 -5.57
N ILE A 95 -4.19 0.83 -6.31
CA ILE A 95 -5.51 0.57 -5.76
C ILE A 95 -5.51 -0.82 -5.13
N SER A 96 -5.96 -0.94 -3.88
CA SER A 96 -6.02 -2.20 -3.14
C SER A 96 -7.09 -3.11 -3.75
N TRP A 97 -6.69 -4.20 -4.42
CA TRP A 97 -7.63 -5.10 -5.10
C TRP A 97 -8.70 -5.64 -4.15
N SER A 98 -8.29 -6.05 -2.95
CA SER A 98 -9.23 -6.60 -1.96
C SER A 98 -10.18 -5.57 -1.36
N ARG A 99 -10.02 -4.27 -1.65
CA ARG A 99 -11.06 -3.26 -1.37
C ARG A 99 -12.14 -3.19 -2.46
N LEU A 100 -11.80 -3.57 -3.69
CA LEU A 100 -12.74 -3.60 -4.82
C LEU A 100 -13.44 -4.96 -4.94
N TYR A 101 -12.65 -6.03 -4.86
CA TYR A 101 -13.07 -7.42 -4.97
C TYR A 101 -12.50 -8.17 -3.76
N PRO A 102 -13.22 -8.18 -2.61
CA PRO A 102 -12.74 -8.77 -1.36
C PRO A 102 -12.26 -10.21 -1.47
N ASN A 103 -12.94 -11.03 -2.27
CA ASN A 103 -12.59 -12.43 -2.53
C ASN A 103 -11.87 -12.60 -3.88
N GLY A 104 -12.04 -11.63 -4.79
CA GLY A 104 -11.35 -11.61 -6.08
C GLY A 104 -12.16 -12.21 -7.22
N ASP A 105 -13.36 -12.72 -6.94
CA ASP A 105 -14.27 -13.38 -7.86
C ASP A 105 -15.67 -12.74 -7.90
N GLU A 106 -15.86 -11.59 -7.24
CA GLU A 106 -17.11 -10.84 -7.36
C GLU A 106 -17.32 -10.38 -8.82
N GLU A 107 -18.58 -10.37 -9.27
CA GLU A 107 -18.91 -9.88 -10.60
C GLU A 107 -18.61 -8.38 -10.69
N MET A 108 -17.93 -8.00 -11.78
CA MET A 108 -17.68 -6.60 -12.09
C MET A 108 -19.02 -5.92 -12.35
N LEU A 109 -19.48 -5.11 -11.39
CA LEU A 109 -20.58 -4.18 -11.60
C LEU A 109 -20.09 -3.14 -12.61
N LEU A 110 -20.33 -3.40 -13.89
CA LEU A 110 -20.28 -2.40 -14.95
C LEU A 110 -21.28 -1.30 -14.58
N CYS A 111 -20.77 -0.18 -14.08
CA CYS A 111 -21.45 1.10 -14.13
C CYS A 111 -21.21 1.79 -15.47
#